data_AF-A0A2V0QBV3-F1
#
_entry.id   AF-A0A2V0QBV3-F1
#
_cell.length_a   1.000
_cell.length_b   1.000
_cell.length_c   1.000
_cell.angle_alpha   90.00
_cell.angle_beta   90.00
_cell.angle_gamma   90.00
#
_symmetry.space_group_name_H-M   'P 1'
#
loop_
_entity.id
_entity.type
_entity.pdbx_description
1 polymer ?
#
loop_
_entity_poly.entity_id
_entity_poly.type
_entity_poly.pdbx_seq_one_letter_code
_entity_poly.pdbx_strand_id
1 'polypeptide(L)'
;MYGFTNGQLLGGPISNLYTFVETNGTAPDISTRLDILAITPTTAVVRIDMEKDAIGADYNDYLTLIKIDGTWKVIAKVYHQFEG
;
A
#
# COMPACT_ATOMS: atom_id res chain seq x y z
N MET A 1 -7.10 -2.41 5.21
CA MET A 1 -6.19 -1.27 5.03
C MET A 1 -6.73 -0.07 5.78
N TYR A 2 -5.85 0.82 6.23
CA TYR A 2 -6.25 2.07 6.88
C TYR A 2 -5.38 3.23 6.37
N GLY A 3 -5.99 4.36 6.08
CA GLY A 3 -5.29 5.58 5.72
C GLY A 3 -6.29 6.69 5.47
N PHE A 4 -5.78 7.86 5.08
CA PHE A 4 -6.62 8.98 4.67
C PHE A 4 -6.49 9.19 3.18
N THR A 5 -7.63 9.34 2.51
CA THR A 5 -7.70 9.72 1.10
C THR A 5 -8.52 11.00 0.99
N ASN A 6 -7.95 12.07 0.44
CA ASN A 6 -8.56 13.40 0.35
C ASN A 6 -9.13 13.88 1.70
N GLY A 7 -8.37 13.68 2.79
CA GLY A 7 -8.77 14.03 4.15
C GLY A 7 -9.82 13.12 4.80
N GLN A 8 -10.35 12.12 4.08
CA GLN A 8 -11.33 11.18 4.61
C GLN A 8 -10.68 9.87 5.03
N LEU A 9 -11.04 9.37 6.22
CA LEU A 9 -10.57 8.07 6.71
C LEU A 9 -11.15 6.96 5.84
N LEU A 10 -10.28 6.19 5.19
CA LEU A 10 -10.61 4.95 4.51
C LEU A 10 -10.01 3.78 5.30
N GLY A 11 -10.85 3.17 6.14
CA GLY A 11 -10.50 2.03 6.97
C GLY A 11 -11.36 0.82 6.66
N GLY A 12 -10.75 -0.37 6.63
CA GLY A 12 -11.51 -1.62 6.59
C GLY A 12 -10.90 -2.73 5.73
N PRO A 13 -11.73 -3.56 5.07
CA PRO A 13 -11.28 -4.76 4.37
C PRO A 13 -10.41 -4.44 3.15
N ILE A 14 -9.64 -5.42 2.69
CA ILE A 14 -8.78 -5.29 1.50
C ILE A 14 -9.59 -5.05 0.21
N SER A 15 -10.88 -5.40 0.20
CA SER A 15 -11.78 -5.14 -0.93
C SER A 15 -11.86 -3.66 -1.31
N ASN A 16 -11.65 -2.73 -0.36
CA ASN A 16 -11.59 -1.30 -0.66
C ASN A 16 -10.46 -0.98 -1.66
N LEU A 17 -9.30 -1.65 -1.53
CA LEU A 17 -8.20 -1.52 -2.49
C LEU A 17 -8.57 -2.10 -3.85
N TYR A 18 -9.22 -3.26 -3.87
CA TYR A 18 -9.62 -3.91 -5.12
C TYR A 18 -10.61 -3.04 -5.89
N THR A 19 -11.64 -2.52 -5.22
CA THR A 19 -12.59 -1.58 -5.81
C THR A 19 -11.88 -0.32 -6.33
N PHE A 20 -10.91 0.22 -5.60
CA PHE A 20 -10.13 1.38 -6.06
C PHE A 20 -9.40 1.08 -7.38
N VAL A 21 -8.72 -0.08 -7.48
CA VAL A 21 -7.99 -0.49 -8.69
C VAL A 21 -8.95 -0.77 -9.85
N GLU A 22 -10.05 -1.46 -9.60
CA GLU A 22 -11.08 -1.74 -10.60
C GLU A 22 -11.73 -0.46 -11.14
N THR A 23 -11.89 0.55 -10.30
CA THR A 23 -12.53 1.83 -10.66
C THR A 23 -11.59 2.76 -11.43
N ASN A 24 -10.34 2.90 -10.99
CA ASN A 24 -9.41 3.89 -11.54
C ASN A 24 -8.49 3.32 -12.63
N GLY A 25 -8.37 1.99 -12.70
CA GLY A 25 -7.61 1.31 -13.74
C GLY A 25 -6.09 1.42 -13.57
N THR A 26 -5.39 1.46 -14.69
CA THR A 26 -3.93 1.44 -14.75
C THR A 26 -3.32 2.77 -14.33
N ALA A 27 -2.17 2.73 -13.65
CA ALA A 27 -1.34 3.89 -13.34
C ALA A 27 -0.08 3.89 -14.25
N PRO A 28 -0.15 4.42 -15.49
CA PRO A 28 0.93 4.28 -16.47
C PRO A 28 2.22 5.01 -16.07
N ASP A 29 2.10 6.07 -15.25
CA ASP A 29 3.21 6.91 -14.83
C ASP A 29 3.72 6.58 -13.41
N ILE A 30 3.25 5.48 -12.82
CA ILE A 30 3.55 5.12 -11.44
C ILE A 30 5.04 4.82 -11.25
N SER A 31 5.61 5.41 -10.20
CA SER A 31 6.96 5.10 -9.73
C SER A 31 6.88 4.58 -8.29
N THR A 32 7.66 3.55 -7.97
CA THR A 32 7.68 3.00 -6.60
C THR A 32 9.10 2.73 -6.13
N ARG A 33 9.36 3.01 -4.85
CA ARG A 33 10.55 2.58 -4.11
C ARG A 33 10.11 1.75 -2.92
N LEU A 34 10.72 0.59 -2.76
CA LEU A 34 10.43 -0.33 -1.66
C LEU A 34 11.64 -0.41 -0.74
N ASP A 35 11.42 -0.16 0.56
CA ASP A 35 12.44 -0.27 1.60
C ASP A 35 11.99 -1.30 2.65
N ILE A 36 12.82 -2.32 2.91
CA ILE A 36 12.58 -3.27 4.01
C ILE A 36 13.05 -2.61 5.30
N LEU A 37 12.11 -2.22 6.16
CA LEU A 37 12.42 -1.53 7.42
C LEU A 37 12.84 -2.51 8.53
N ALA A 38 12.22 -3.68 8.54
CA ALA A 38 12.52 -4.74 9.50
C ALA A 38 12.16 -6.10 8.91
N ILE A 39 12.96 -7.13 9.21
CA ILE A 39 12.72 -8.49 8.77
C ILE A 39 13.20 -9.51 9.80
N THR A 40 12.41 -10.55 9.99
CA THR A 40 12.75 -11.79 10.71
C THR A 40 12.57 -12.97 9.75
N PRO A 41 12.85 -14.23 10.16
CA PRO A 41 12.61 -15.37 9.29
C PRO A 41 11.16 -15.52 8.77
N THR A 42 10.18 -14.98 9.50
CA THR A 42 8.74 -15.18 9.21
C THR A 42 7.89 -13.90 9.18
N THR A 43 8.43 -12.72 9.54
CA THR A 43 7.68 -11.45 9.50
C THR A 43 8.51 -10.33 8.87
N ALA A 44 7.87 -9.35 8.23
CA ALA A 44 8.55 -8.17 7.71
C ALA A 44 7.67 -6.91 7.77
N VAL A 45 8.31 -5.75 7.82
CA VAL A 45 7.70 -4.44 7.60
C VAL A 45 8.38 -3.79 6.40
N VAL A 46 7.60 -3.43 5.40
CA VAL A 46 8.08 -2.82 4.15
C VAL A 46 7.42 -1.46 3.98
N ARG A 47 8.23 -0.43 3.74
CA ARG A 47 7.76 0.89 3.29
C ARG A 47 7.72 0.91 1.77
N ILE A 48 6.66 1.47 1.21
CA ILE A 48 6.58 1.77 -0.23
C ILE A 48 6.34 3.26 -0.37
N ASP A 49 7.29 3.96 -0.97
CA ASP A 49 7.09 5.31 -1.48
C ASP A 49 6.58 5.16 -2.92
N MET A 50 5.41 5.73 -3.20
CA MET A 50 4.71 5.61 -4.46
C MET A 50 4.37 7.00 -4.99
N GLU A 51 4.71 7.24 -6.25
CA GLU A 51 4.43 8.50 -6.93
C GLU A 51 3.53 8.24 -8.14
N LYS A 52 2.57 9.14 -8.38
CA LYS A 52 1.65 9.11 -9.54
C LYS A 52 0.90 7.79 -9.68
N ASP A 53 0.07 7.46 -8.68
CA ASP A 53 -0.83 6.31 -8.76
C ASP A 53 -1.91 6.48 -9.85
N ALA A 54 -2.93 5.61 -9.84
CA ALA A 54 -4.00 5.62 -10.84
C ALA A 54 -4.82 6.93 -10.88
N ILE A 55 -4.81 7.73 -9.81
CA ILE A 55 -5.44 9.06 -9.77
C ILE A 55 -4.41 10.20 -9.75
N GLY A 56 -3.13 9.88 -10.02
CA GLY A 56 -2.03 10.84 -10.01
C GLY A 56 -1.59 11.26 -8.60
N ALA A 57 -1.99 10.54 -7.56
CA ALA A 57 -1.64 10.86 -6.19
C ALA A 57 -0.38 10.13 -5.73
N ASP A 58 0.31 10.75 -4.77
CA ASP A 58 1.51 10.20 -4.15
C ASP A 58 1.16 9.60 -2.78
N TYR A 59 1.79 8.47 -2.46
CA TYR A 59 1.53 7.72 -1.24
C TYR A 59 2.80 7.27 -0.55
N ASN A 60 2.68 7.13 0.76
CA ASN A 60 3.56 6.29 1.55
C ASN A 60 2.76 5.14 2.16
N ASP A 61 3.07 3.90 1.79
CA ASP A 61 2.48 2.69 2.36
C ASP A 61 3.45 2.04 3.36
N TYR A 62 2.92 1.51 4.45
CA TYR A 62 3.59 0.52 5.29
C TYR A 62 2.83 -0.79 5.23
N LEU A 63 3.49 -1.81 4.72
CA LEU A 63 2.99 -3.17 4.65
C LEU A 63 3.60 -3.99 5.78
N THR A 64 2.76 -4.76 6.45
CA THR A 64 3.20 -5.86 7.32
C THR A 64 3.00 -7.16 6.59
N LEU A 65 4.03 -8.02 6.62
CA LEU A 65 4.05 -9.29 5.92
C LEU A 65 4.32 -10.44 6.88
N ILE A 66 3.76 -11.59 6.53
CA ILE A 66 4.04 -12.89 7.17
C ILE A 66 4.47 -13.90 6.12
N LYS A 67 5.41 -14.79 6.45
CA LYS A 67 5.84 -15.89 5.59
C LYS A 67 5.07 -17.16 5.96
N ILE A 68 4.22 -17.63 5.06
CA ILE A 68 3.42 -18.86 5.22
C ILE A 68 3.81 -19.82 4.09
N ASP A 69 4.17 -21.05 4.44
CA ASP A 69 4.60 -22.09 3.50
C ASP A 69 5.72 -21.63 2.55
N GLY A 70 6.65 -20.83 3.07
CA GLY A 70 7.77 -20.30 2.28
C GLY A 70 7.46 -19.03 1.48
N THR A 71 6.21 -18.58 1.43
CA THR A 71 5.77 -17.41 0.64
C THR A 71 5.42 -16.22 1.53
N TRP A 72 5.94 -15.04 1.20
CA TRP A 72 5.57 -13.79 1.87
C TRP A 72 4.18 -13.32 1.43
N LYS A 73 3.34 -12.96 2.40
CA LYS A 73 1.98 -12.46 2.20
C LYS A 73 1.78 -11.17 2.97
N VAL A 74 1.17 -10.17 2.36
CA VAL A 74 0.76 -8.92 3.01
C VAL A 74 -0.47 -9.19 3.86
N ILE A 75 -0.45 -8.83 5.14
CA ILE A 75 -1.58 -9.05 6.07
C ILE A 75 -2.23 -7.75 6.53
N ALA A 76 -1.49 -6.64 6.55
CA ALA A 76 -2.05 -5.33 6.77
C ALA A 76 -1.26 -4.26 6.01
N LYS A 77 -1.98 -3.18 5.68
CA LYS A 77 -1.48 -1.98 5.02
C LYS A 77 -2.01 -0.78 5.81
N VAL A 78 -1.11 0.11 6.21
CA VAL A 78 -1.46 1.49 6.52
C VAL A 78 -0.83 2.42 5.49
N TYR A 79 -1.47 3.55 5.19
CA TYR A 79 -0.95 4.46 4.19
C TYR A 79 -1.23 5.92 4.52
N HIS A 80 -0.44 6.79 3.91
CA HIS A 80 -0.62 8.24 3.88
C HIS A 80 -0.68 8.68 2.42
N GLN A 81 -1.73 9.40 2.03
CA GLN A 81 -1.77 10.12 0.77
C GLN A 81 -1.17 11.51 1.00
N PHE A 82 -0.20 11.90 0.19
CA PHE A 82 0.32 13.27 0.21
C PHE A 82 -0.63 14.20 -0.56
N GLU A 83 -0.81 15.42 -0.06
CA GLU A 83 -1.47 16.48 -0.82
C GLU A 83 -0.49 16.97 -1.89
N GLY A 84 -0.99 17.06 -3.14
CA GLY A 84 -0.23 17.61 -4.27
C GLY A 84 -0.19 19.14 -4.28
#